data_AF-A0A673YAT9-F1
#
_entry.id   AF-A0A673YAT9-F1
#
_cell.length_a   1.000
_cell.length_b   1.000
_cell.length_c   1.000
_cell.angle_alpha   90.00
_cell.angle_beta   90.00
_cell.angle_gamma   90.00
#
_symmetry.space_group_name_H-M   'P 1'
#
loop_
_entity.id
_entity.type
_entity.pdbx_description
1 polymer ?
#
loop_
_entity_poly.entity_id
_entity_poly.type
_entity_poly.pdbx_seq_one_letter_code
_entity_poly.pdbx_strand_id
1 'polypeptide(L)'
;MHVGFFFMLTCHVLFVVKQGGWAVGMCPMHERVERVKHTGGCHCGAVRFDVWSSPDLLVFDCDCSICTKKQNHHFIVPENQFTLLQGLENINTYTFNTHIGKHTFCSTCGVQSFFTPRSNPDGYGIAPHCLDPGTVRSVTVEKFCGQKYEETMKNHPNIRDLSKPVAETHTVEVGSLHTP
;
A
#
# COMPACT_ATOMS: atom_id res chain seq x y z
N MET A 1 -0.93 63.45 57.07
CA MET A 1 -1.38 62.99 58.41
C MET A 1 -2.20 61.73 58.21
N HIS A 2 -1.96 60.71 59.06
CA HIS A 2 -2.48 59.32 59.04
C HIS A 2 -1.81 58.40 58.00
N VAL A 3 -0.71 57.71 58.32
CA VAL A 3 -0.51 56.49 59.15
C VAL A 3 -1.41 55.30 58.80
N GLY A 4 -0.78 54.21 58.31
CA GLY A 4 -1.43 52.93 58.03
C GLY A 4 -0.45 51.80 57.73
N PHE A 5 -0.01 51.13 58.79
CA PHE A 5 0.35 49.71 58.93
C PHE A 5 1.57 49.08 58.23
N PHE A 6 2.50 48.66 59.10
CA PHE A 6 3.49 47.58 59.00
C PHE A 6 2.86 46.22 58.64
N PHE A 7 3.53 45.39 57.83
CA PHE A 7 4.02 44.06 58.24
C PHE A 7 5.04 43.50 57.23
N MET A 8 6.10 42.90 57.78
CA MET A 8 7.25 42.27 57.13
C MET A 8 6.93 40.87 56.58
N LEU A 9 7.75 40.45 55.59
CA LEU A 9 8.17 39.08 55.25
C LEU A 9 7.05 38.16 54.69
N THR A 10 7.20 37.38 53.62
CA THR A 10 8.34 36.55 53.19
C THR A 10 8.31 36.26 51.68
N CYS A 11 9.51 36.15 51.13
CA CYS A 11 9.92 35.45 49.91
C CYS A 11 8.94 34.35 49.41
N HIS A 12 8.40 34.52 48.20
CA HIS A 12 8.04 33.40 47.33
C HIS A 12 8.65 33.65 45.96
N VAL A 13 9.61 32.79 45.64
CA VAL A 13 10.32 32.72 44.37
C VAL A 13 9.33 32.24 43.32
N LEU A 14 8.75 33.15 42.53
CA LEU A 14 8.15 32.77 41.26
C LEU A 14 9.27 32.67 40.21
N PHE A 15 9.72 31.44 39.97
CA PHE A 15 10.43 31.07 38.75
C PHE A 15 9.48 31.28 37.55
N VAL A 16 9.56 32.45 36.92
CA VAL A 16 9.03 32.63 35.56
C VAL A 16 10.08 32.14 34.60
N VAL A 17 9.99 30.86 34.21
CA VAL A 17 10.73 30.29 33.08
C VAL A 17 10.23 30.99 31.81
N LYS A 18 11.01 31.96 31.34
CA LYS A 18 10.75 32.68 30.09
C LYS A 18 11.06 31.71 28.94
N GLN A 19 10.02 31.33 28.21
CA GLN A 19 10.04 30.41 27.09
C GLN A 19 11.07 30.84 26.04
N GLY A 20 12.13 30.04 25.89
CA GLY A 20 12.90 29.94 24.66
C GLY A 20 12.28 28.85 23.80
N GLY A 21 11.99 29.15 22.55
CA GLY A 21 11.46 28.18 21.60
C GLY A 21 11.64 28.72 20.19
N TRP A 22 12.78 28.40 19.56
CA TRP A 22 12.90 28.47 18.12
C TRP A 22 11.97 27.40 17.57
N ALA A 23 10.88 27.82 16.95
CA ALA A 23 9.99 26.91 16.23
C ALA A 23 10.76 26.36 15.03
N VAL A 24 11.45 25.24 15.23
CA VAL A 24 11.79 24.34 14.12
C VAL A 24 10.47 23.82 13.60
N GLY A 25 10.06 24.32 12.43
CA GLY A 25 8.89 23.81 11.73
C GLY A 25 9.07 22.31 11.54
N MET A 26 8.30 21.53 12.29
CA MET A 26 8.10 20.11 12.04
C MET A 26 7.34 20.00 10.72
N CYS A 27 8.07 20.00 9.60
CA CYS A 27 7.55 19.47 8.36
C CYS A 27 7.15 18.01 8.65
N PRO A 28 5.90 17.58 8.38
CA PRO A 28 5.54 16.18 8.48
C PRO A 28 6.53 15.38 7.65
N MET A 29 7.28 14.48 8.29
CA MET A 29 7.99 13.42 7.58
C MET A 29 6.91 12.62 6.86
N HIS A 30 6.72 12.89 5.57
CA HIS A 30 6.00 11.98 4.70
C HIS A 30 6.75 10.66 4.77
N GLU A 31 6.15 9.68 5.43
CA GLU A 31 6.68 8.34 5.58
C GLU A 31 6.91 7.79 4.17
N ARG A 32 8.17 7.65 3.76
CA ARG A 32 8.52 7.06 2.48
C ARG A 32 8.11 5.60 2.55
N VAL A 33 7.06 5.25 1.84
CA VAL A 33 6.64 3.86 1.68
C VAL A 33 7.77 3.12 0.99
N GLU A 34 8.48 2.26 1.75
CA GLU A 34 9.50 1.36 1.21
C GLU A 34 8.86 0.53 0.09
N ARG A 35 9.52 0.45 -1.07
CA ARG A 35 9.10 -0.44 -2.16
C ARG A 35 10.28 -1.26 -2.62
N VAL A 36 10.01 -2.53 -2.89
CA VAL A 36 10.95 -3.47 -3.49
C VAL A 36 10.34 -4.06 -4.75
N LYS A 37 11.19 -4.55 -5.64
CA LYS A 37 10.77 -5.27 -6.83
C LYS A 37 10.54 -6.73 -6.47
N HIS A 38 9.30 -7.20 -6.59
CA HIS A 38 8.97 -8.61 -6.56
C HIS A 38 8.90 -9.16 -7.99
N THR A 39 9.36 -10.39 -8.18
CA THR A 39 9.12 -11.15 -9.41
C THR A 39 8.12 -12.26 -9.12
N GLY A 40 7.41 -12.71 -10.14
CA GLY A 40 6.44 -13.78 -9.97
C GLY A 40 5.91 -14.29 -11.30
N GLY A 41 4.97 -15.22 -11.22
CA GLY A 41 4.39 -15.82 -12.42
C GLY A 41 3.40 -16.93 -12.12
N CYS A 42 2.92 -17.56 -13.19
CA CYS A 42 2.15 -18.79 -13.05
C CYS A 42 3.05 -19.99 -12.71
N HIS A 43 2.43 -21.11 -12.32
CA HIS A 43 3.13 -22.33 -11.93
C HIS A 43 4.06 -22.89 -13.01
N CYS A 44 3.61 -22.94 -14.28
CA CYS A 44 4.41 -23.50 -15.37
C CYS A 44 5.49 -22.54 -15.90
N GLY A 45 5.55 -21.31 -15.38
CA GLY A 45 6.50 -20.30 -15.83
C GLY A 45 6.19 -19.65 -17.18
N ALA A 46 5.10 -20.05 -17.87
CA ALA A 46 4.72 -19.47 -19.16
C ALA A 46 4.33 -17.98 -19.05
N VAL A 47 3.79 -17.55 -17.91
CA VAL A 47 3.43 -16.17 -17.61
C VAL A 47 4.34 -15.66 -16.49
N ARG A 48 5.08 -14.58 -16.75
CA ARG A 48 6.03 -13.97 -15.79
C ARG A 48 5.81 -12.47 -15.72
N PHE A 49 5.96 -11.90 -14.53
CA PHE A 49 5.83 -10.46 -14.29
C PHE A 49 6.82 -9.98 -13.24
N ASP A 50 6.97 -8.65 -13.18
CA ASP A 50 7.47 -7.97 -12.00
C ASP A 50 6.45 -6.97 -11.45
N VAL A 51 6.58 -6.67 -10.16
CA VAL A 51 5.73 -5.71 -9.47
C VAL A 51 6.53 -4.98 -8.38
N TRP A 52 6.34 -3.67 -8.31
CA TRP A 52 6.88 -2.84 -7.23
C TRP A 52 5.83 -2.66 -6.14
N SER A 53 6.14 -3.09 -4.91
CA SER A 53 5.26 -2.92 -3.75
C SER A 53 6.04 -2.93 -2.44
N SER A 54 5.36 -2.65 -1.33
CA SER A 54 5.92 -2.86 0.00
C SER A 54 6.37 -4.31 0.19
N PRO A 55 7.52 -4.59 0.82
CA PRO A 55 7.87 -5.94 1.24
C PRO A 55 6.94 -6.49 2.33
N ASP A 56 6.22 -5.62 3.05
CA ASP A 56 5.14 -5.97 3.97
C ASP A 56 3.79 -5.87 3.23
N LEU A 57 3.24 -7.01 2.85
CA LEU A 57 2.06 -7.09 1.99
C LEU A 57 0.75 -7.01 2.80
N LEU A 58 -0.15 -6.12 2.38
CA LEU A 58 -1.55 -6.13 2.81
C LEU A 58 -2.38 -6.94 1.80
N VAL A 59 -2.83 -8.10 2.22
CA VAL A 59 -3.53 -9.09 1.38
C VAL A 59 -5.01 -9.15 1.75
N PHE A 60 -5.88 -9.03 0.77
CA PHE A 60 -7.32 -9.19 0.93
C PHE A 60 -7.76 -10.63 0.65
N ASP A 61 -8.51 -11.19 1.58
CA ASP A 61 -9.21 -12.46 1.45
C ASP A 61 -10.71 -12.19 1.24
N CYS A 62 -11.14 -12.32 -0.01
CA CYS A 62 -12.49 -11.98 -0.46
C CYS A 62 -13.39 -13.22 -0.53
N ASP A 63 -14.57 -13.15 0.08
CA ASP A 63 -15.54 -14.25 0.18
C ASP A 63 -16.59 -14.30 -0.94
N CYS A 64 -16.45 -13.52 -2.02
CA CYS A 64 -17.40 -13.59 -3.13
C CYS A 64 -17.33 -14.96 -3.83
N SER A 65 -18.36 -15.30 -4.61
CA SER A 65 -18.53 -16.65 -5.17
C SER A 65 -17.34 -17.14 -6.01
N ILE A 66 -16.71 -16.27 -6.81
CA ILE A 66 -15.52 -16.62 -7.60
C ILE A 66 -14.25 -16.66 -6.76
N CYS A 67 -14.06 -15.70 -5.83
CA CYS A 67 -12.86 -15.61 -5.00
C CYS A 67 -12.78 -16.79 -4.03
N THR A 68 -13.91 -17.21 -3.46
CA THR A 68 -14.00 -18.40 -2.62
C THR A 68 -13.56 -19.65 -3.38
N LYS A 69 -14.05 -19.85 -4.61
CA LYS A 69 -13.69 -21.02 -5.45
C LYS A 69 -12.21 -21.01 -5.88
N LYS A 70 -11.62 -19.83 -6.06
CA LYS A 70 -10.22 -19.66 -6.44
C LYS A 70 -9.24 -19.57 -5.26
N GLN A 71 -9.75 -19.43 -4.04
CA GLN A 71 -8.97 -19.00 -2.87
C GLN A 71 -8.16 -17.74 -3.17
N ASN A 72 -8.82 -16.73 -3.75
CA ASN A 72 -8.18 -15.54 -4.31
C ASN A 72 -7.75 -14.54 -3.22
N HIS A 73 -6.62 -14.83 -2.59
CA HIS A 73 -5.90 -13.87 -1.75
C HIS A 73 -5.05 -12.97 -2.64
N HIS A 74 -5.15 -11.66 -2.48
CA HIS A 74 -4.41 -10.73 -3.32
C HIS A 74 -4.08 -9.39 -2.62
N PHE A 75 -2.96 -8.79 -2.98
CA PHE A 75 -2.67 -7.38 -2.68
C PHE A 75 -2.83 -6.54 -3.94
N ILE A 76 -3.13 -5.26 -3.80
CA ILE A 76 -3.42 -4.36 -4.91
C ILE A 76 -2.22 -3.46 -5.18
N VAL A 77 -1.90 -3.27 -6.47
CA VAL A 77 -0.90 -2.32 -6.93
C VAL A 77 -1.44 -1.44 -8.06
N PRO A 78 -0.95 -0.20 -8.20
CA PRO A 78 -1.21 0.63 -9.38
C PRO A 78 -0.70 -0.03 -10.67
N GLU A 79 -1.36 0.25 -11.79
CA GLU A 79 -0.94 -0.26 -13.12
C GLU A 79 0.52 0.09 -13.44
N ASN A 80 0.98 1.30 -13.08
CA ASN A 80 2.35 1.73 -13.35
C ASN A 80 3.43 1.05 -12.49
N GLN A 81 3.05 0.22 -11.52
CA GLN A 81 3.96 -0.58 -10.71
C GLN A 81 4.04 -2.04 -11.16
N PHE A 82 3.28 -2.45 -12.18
CA PHE A 82 3.24 -3.81 -12.69
C PHE A 82 3.78 -3.88 -14.12
N THR A 83 4.64 -4.87 -14.39
CA THR A 83 5.11 -5.16 -15.74
C THR A 83 4.92 -6.64 -16.06
N LEU A 84 4.15 -6.95 -17.11
CA LEU A 84 4.13 -8.29 -17.67
C LEU A 84 5.42 -8.50 -18.48
N LEU A 85 6.26 -9.45 -18.06
CA LEU A 85 7.54 -9.75 -18.68
C LEU A 85 7.42 -10.78 -19.81
N GLN A 86 6.48 -11.71 -19.69
CA GLN A 86 6.29 -12.82 -20.63
C GLN A 86 4.87 -13.39 -20.55
N GLY A 87 4.37 -13.94 -21.66
CA GLY A 87 3.22 -14.85 -21.68
C GLY A 87 1.91 -14.17 -21.99
N LEU A 88 1.93 -13.05 -22.73
CA LEU A 88 0.72 -12.34 -23.17
C LEU A 88 -0.19 -13.23 -24.03
N GLU A 89 0.40 -14.14 -24.79
CA GLU A 89 -0.26 -15.16 -25.60
C GLU A 89 -0.75 -16.37 -24.78
N ASN A 90 -0.26 -16.52 -23.55
CA ASN A 90 -0.61 -17.60 -22.62
C ASN A 90 -1.58 -17.17 -21.53
N ILE A 91 -2.21 -16.00 -21.65
CA ILE A 91 -3.24 -15.55 -20.70
C ILE A 91 -4.65 -15.64 -21.31
N ASN A 92 -5.59 -16.11 -20.51
CA ASN A 92 -7.02 -16.02 -20.76
C ASN A 92 -7.67 -15.14 -19.71
N THR A 93 -8.78 -14.49 -20.06
CA THR A 93 -9.51 -13.62 -19.14
C THR A 93 -10.98 -14.02 -19.06
N TYR A 94 -11.46 -14.25 -17.85
CA TYR A 94 -12.86 -14.47 -17.55
C TYR A 94 -13.48 -13.23 -16.90
N THR A 95 -14.65 -12.81 -17.37
CA THR A 95 -15.44 -11.72 -16.78
C THR A 95 -16.87 -12.17 -16.57
N PHE A 96 -17.54 -11.61 -15.56
CA PHE A 96 -18.94 -11.88 -15.26
C PHE A 96 -19.55 -10.70 -14.48
N ASN A 97 -20.87 -10.75 -14.24
CA ASN A 97 -21.62 -9.74 -13.51
C ASN A 97 -21.46 -8.34 -14.14
N THR A 98 -20.69 -7.44 -13.52
CA THR A 98 -20.46 -6.09 -14.05
C THR A 98 -19.42 -6.04 -15.18
N HIS A 99 -18.71 -7.15 -15.42
CA HIS A 99 -17.62 -7.26 -16.38
C HIS A 99 -16.41 -6.32 -16.14
N ILE A 100 -16.41 -5.58 -15.03
CA ILE A 100 -15.30 -4.71 -14.61
C ILE A 100 -14.12 -5.56 -14.10
N GLY A 101 -14.41 -6.54 -13.23
CA GLY A 101 -13.39 -7.46 -12.74
C GLY A 101 -12.94 -8.40 -13.86
N LYS A 102 -11.64 -8.40 -14.17
CA LYS A 102 -11.03 -9.24 -15.20
C LYS A 102 -10.19 -10.32 -14.53
N HIS A 103 -10.71 -11.53 -14.48
CA HIS A 103 -10.03 -12.67 -13.89
C HIS A 103 -9.09 -13.30 -14.92
N THR A 104 -7.86 -12.79 -14.97
CA THR A 104 -6.81 -13.27 -15.88
C THR A 104 -6.09 -14.49 -15.30
N PHE A 105 -5.82 -15.51 -16.11
CA PHE A 105 -5.12 -16.71 -15.68
C PHE A 105 -4.34 -17.35 -16.82
N CYS A 106 -3.34 -18.16 -16.47
CA CYS A 106 -2.54 -18.87 -17.46
C CYS A 106 -3.36 -19.94 -18.17
N SER A 107 -3.43 -19.88 -19.50
CA SER A 107 -4.11 -20.86 -20.35
C SER A 107 -3.49 -22.25 -20.29
N THR A 108 -2.21 -22.36 -19.89
CA THR A 108 -1.48 -23.62 -19.81
C THR A 108 -1.70 -24.35 -18.49
N CYS A 109 -1.61 -23.67 -17.35
CA CYS A 109 -1.68 -24.31 -16.03
C CYS A 109 -2.87 -23.86 -15.16
N GLY A 110 -3.72 -22.95 -15.64
CA GLY A 110 -4.92 -22.47 -14.95
C GLY A 110 -4.68 -21.48 -13.79
N VAL A 111 -3.42 -21.22 -13.43
CA VAL A 111 -3.08 -20.34 -12.29
C VAL A 111 -3.38 -18.88 -12.61
N GLN A 112 -4.12 -18.22 -11.70
CA GLN A 112 -4.34 -16.77 -11.68
C GLN A 112 -3.25 -16.13 -10.80
N SER A 113 -2.16 -15.70 -11.42
CA SER A 113 -1.06 -15.05 -10.70
C SER A 113 -1.30 -13.54 -10.50
N PHE A 114 -2.09 -12.92 -11.38
CA PHE A 114 -2.61 -11.56 -11.25
C PHE A 114 -3.98 -11.46 -11.92
N PHE A 115 -4.73 -10.41 -11.57
CA PHE A 115 -6.01 -10.11 -12.20
C PHE A 115 -6.36 -8.61 -12.04
N THR A 116 -7.36 -8.09 -12.74
CA THR A 116 -7.88 -6.73 -12.51
C THR A 116 -9.09 -6.80 -11.57
N PRO A 117 -8.99 -6.29 -10.32
CA PRO A 117 -10.09 -6.29 -9.37
C PRO A 117 -11.22 -5.35 -9.80
N ARG A 118 -12.47 -5.68 -9.42
CA ARG A 118 -13.62 -4.78 -9.63
C ARG A 118 -13.47 -3.44 -8.89
N SER A 119 -12.85 -3.47 -7.71
CA SER A 119 -12.63 -2.29 -6.86
C SER A 119 -11.59 -1.33 -7.42
N ASN A 120 -10.64 -1.86 -8.19
CA ASN A 120 -9.45 -1.16 -8.68
C ASN A 120 -9.24 -1.52 -10.17
N PRO A 121 -10.11 -1.03 -11.07
CA PRO A 121 -10.02 -1.34 -12.51
C PRO A 121 -8.81 -0.72 -13.20
N ASP A 122 -8.12 0.18 -12.51
CA ASP A 122 -6.90 0.92 -12.89
C ASP A 122 -5.63 0.35 -12.24
N GLY A 123 -5.70 -0.88 -11.73
CA GLY A 123 -4.58 -1.57 -11.12
C GLY A 123 -4.71 -3.08 -11.22
N TYR A 124 -3.81 -3.77 -10.53
CA TYR A 124 -3.77 -5.23 -10.51
C TYR A 124 -3.83 -5.77 -9.09
N GLY A 125 -4.58 -6.85 -8.91
CA GLY A 125 -4.51 -7.71 -7.75
C GLY A 125 -3.49 -8.82 -8.01
N ILE A 126 -2.46 -8.93 -7.19
CA ILE A 126 -1.39 -9.92 -7.33
C ILE A 126 -1.58 -11.01 -6.27
N ALA A 127 -1.55 -12.27 -6.70
CA ALA A 127 -1.61 -13.40 -5.77
C ALA A 127 -0.25 -13.57 -5.06
N PRO A 128 -0.17 -13.43 -3.72
CA PRO A 128 1.11 -13.42 -3.01
C PRO A 128 1.83 -14.78 -3.10
N HIS A 129 1.08 -15.88 -3.22
CA HIS A 129 1.63 -17.23 -3.39
C HIS A 129 2.20 -17.49 -4.80
N CYS A 130 2.05 -16.54 -5.73
CA CYS A 130 2.63 -16.60 -7.08
C CYS A 130 3.88 -15.72 -7.22
N LEU A 131 4.33 -15.08 -6.12
CA LEU A 131 5.61 -14.38 -6.07
C LEU A 131 6.75 -15.39 -5.90
N ASP A 132 7.90 -15.09 -6.51
CA ASP A 132 9.13 -15.83 -6.25
C ASP A 132 9.64 -15.48 -4.83
N PRO A 133 10.33 -16.41 -4.16
CA PRO A 133 10.83 -16.18 -2.80
C PRO A 133 11.91 -15.09 -2.76
N GLY A 134 12.02 -14.41 -1.61
CA GLY A 134 13.18 -13.58 -1.26
C GLY A 134 12.92 -12.09 -1.02
N THR A 135 11.76 -11.57 -1.41
CA THR A 135 11.46 -10.12 -1.34
C THR A 135 10.30 -9.77 -0.41
N VAL A 136 9.45 -10.74 -0.06
CA VAL A 136 8.35 -10.56 0.90
C VAL A 136 8.89 -10.73 2.32
N ARG A 137 8.67 -9.71 3.16
CA ARG A 137 9.06 -9.67 4.57
C ARG A 137 7.93 -10.11 5.49
N SER A 138 6.71 -9.62 5.25
CA SER A 138 5.53 -10.02 6.04
C SER A 138 4.26 -9.99 5.20
N VAL A 139 3.22 -10.68 5.68
CA VAL A 139 1.90 -10.70 5.06
C VAL A 139 0.85 -10.49 6.14
N THR A 140 0.08 -9.42 6.03
CA THR A 140 -1.11 -9.16 6.84
C THR A 140 -2.34 -9.45 6.00
N VAL A 141 -3.29 -10.23 6.53
CA VAL A 141 -4.50 -10.61 5.81
C VAL A 141 -5.71 -9.88 6.37
N GLU A 142 -6.42 -9.14 5.52
CA GLU A 142 -7.71 -8.53 5.82
C GLU A 142 -8.85 -9.27 5.13
N LYS A 143 -9.91 -9.54 5.88
CA LYS A 143 -11.13 -10.14 5.33
C LYS A 143 -11.93 -9.08 4.57
N PHE A 144 -12.39 -9.43 3.38
CA PHE A 144 -13.25 -8.59 2.57
C PHE A 144 -14.58 -9.32 2.27
N CYS A 145 -15.71 -8.75 2.71
CA CYS A 145 -17.02 -9.32 2.40
C CYS A 145 -17.43 -8.94 0.98
N GLY A 146 -17.10 -9.80 0.02
CA GLY A 146 -17.46 -9.67 -1.38
C GLY A 146 -18.88 -10.12 -1.70
N GLN A 147 -19.53 -10.91 -0.84
CA GLN A 147 -20.96 -11.22 -0.97
C GLN A 147 -21.85 -9.97 -0.88
N LYS A 148 -21.45 -9.00 -0.04
CA LYS A 148 -22.10 -7.69 0.12
C LYS A 148 -21.24 -6.54 -0.40
N TYR A 149 -20.68 -6.72 -1.60
CA TYR A 149 -19.70 -5.80 -2.19
C TYR A 149 -20.06 -4.31 -2.05
N GLU A 150 -21.29 -3.91 -2.39
CA GLU A 150 -21.69 -2.49 -2.37
C GLU A 150 -21.69 -1.88 -0.96
N GLU A 151 -22.01 -2.67 0.06
CA GLU A 151 -21.98 -2.24 1.46
C GLU A 151 -20.53 -2.13 1.95
N THR A 152 -19.73 -3.17 1.69
CA THR A 152 -18.31 -3.21 2.04
C THR A 152 -17.55 -2.02 1.43
N MET A 153 -17.77 -1.71 0.16
CA MET A 153 -17.10 -0.59 -0.51
C MET A 153 -17.52 0.81 -0.01
N LYS A 154 -18.67 0.93 0.67
CA LYS A 154 -19.07 2.18 1.35
C LYS A 154 -18.36 2.32 2.69
N ASN A 155 -18.17 1.20 3.39
CA ASN A 155 -17.53 1.18 4.71
C ASN A 155 -15.99 1.19 4.63
N HIS A 156 -15.42 0.83 3.49
CA HIS A 156 -13.97 0.82 3.23
C HIS A 156 -13.60 1.72 2.02
N PRO A 157 -13.70 3.06 2.15
CA PRO A 157 -13.49 3.96 1.03
C PRO A 157 -12.07 3.88 0.45
N ASN A 158 -11.07 3.61 1.29
CA ASN A 158 -9.65 3.69 0.94
C ASN A 158 -9.14 2.53 0.06
N ILE A 159 -9.93 1.46 -0.13
CA ILE A 159 -9.52 0.34 -1.00
C ILE A 159 -9.27 0.84 -2.44
N ARG A 160 -10.05 1.83 -2.89
CA ARG A 160 -9.89 2.43 -4.23
C ARG A 160 -8.58 3.21 -4.38
N ASP A 161 -7.99 3.66 -3.28
CA ASP A 161 -6.77 4.46 -3.29
C ASP A 161 -5.52 3.59 -3.44
N LEU A 162 -5.62 2.27 -3.20
CA LEU A 162 -4.52 1.32 -3.31
C LEU A 162 -3.96 1.17 -4.73
N SER A 163 -4.76 1.48 -5.76
CA SER A 163 -4.30 1.50 -7.16
C SER A 163 -3.89 2.89 -7.64
N LYS A 164 -3.97 3.92 -6.79
CA LYS A 164 -3.54 5.27 -7.17
C LYS A 164 -2.03 5.42 -7.01
N PRO A 165 -1.33 6.05 -7.97
CA PRO A 165 0.08 6.37 -7.81
C PRO A 165 0.25 7.28 -6.58
N VAL A 166 1.04 6.85 -5.61
CA VAL A 166 1.51 7.75 -4.55
C VAL A 166 2.55 8.67 -5.20
N ALA A 167 2.43 9.99 -5.00
CA ALA A 167 3.37 10.97 -5.55
C ALA A 167 4.80 10.63 -5.12
N GLU A 168 5.65 10.29 -6.10
CA GLU A 168 7.06 9.96 -5.86
C GLU A 168 7.83 11.24 -5.56
N THR A 169 8.36 11.35 -4.33
CA THR A 169 9.40 12.35 -4.04
C THR A 169 10.74 11.71 -4.37
N HIS A 170 11.22 11.94 -5.60
CA HIS A 170 12.58 11.59 -5.98
C HIS A 170 13.57 12.39 -5.12
N THR A 171 14.24 11.74 -4.17
CA THR A 171 15.49 12.29 -3.64
C THR A 171 16.56 12.07 -4.69
N VAL A 172 16.90 13.14 -5.41
CA VAL A 172 18.13 13.19 -6.21
C VAL A 172 19.28 13.09 -5.21
N GLU A 173 19.98 11.96 -5.19
CA GLU A 173 21.30 11.91 -4.57
C GLU A 173 22.20 12.82 -5.41
N VAL A 174 22.53 13.99 -4.84
CA VAL A 174 23.57 14.86 -5.41
C VAL A 174 24.88 14.12 -5.18
N GLY A 175 25.31 13.38 -6.20
CA GLY A 175 26.63 12.79 -6.27
C GLY A 175 27.67 13.88 -6.03
N SER A 176 28.39 13.74 -4.93
CA SER A 176 29.54 14.55 -4.58
C SER A 176 30.59 14.47 -5.68
N LEU A 177 30.79 15.58 -6.39
CA LEU A 177 31.97 15.83 -7.21
C LEU A 177 33.20 15.82 -6.28
N HIS A 178 33.87 14.69 -6.19
CA HIS A 178 35.30 14.65 -5.92
C HIS A 178 36.00 14.35 -7.24
N THR A 179 36.78 15.32 -7.72
CA THR A 179 37.85 15.11 -8.69
C THR A 179 39.13 15.72 -8.13
N PRO A 180 40.29 15.12 -8.45
CA PRO A 180 41.51 15.14 -7.64
C PRO A 180 42.21 16.50 -7.54
#